data_AF-A0A7H8PU97-F1
#
_entry.id   AF-A0A7H8PU97-F1
#
_cell.length_a   1.000
_cell.length_b   1.000
_cell.length_c   1.000
_cell.angle_alpha   90.00
_cell.angle_beta   90.00
_cell.angle_gamma   90.00
#
_symmetry.space_group_name_H-M   'P 1'
#
loop_
_entity.id
_entity.type
_entity.pdbx_description
1 polymer ?
#
loop_
_entity_poly.entity_id
_entity_poly.type
_entity_poly.pdbx_seq_one_letter_code
_entity_poly.pdbx_strand_id
1 'polypeptide(L)'
;MENSGLGSDFWEKYDDITDWVSLRLKLTPEQEEKALPLMEKNFELQLNILEDYGFARGKMPKLTREQKEELDAKIIAVRAATRVEMVKILNAEQLEELKKIQQEYHEEFRRRLNEN
;
A
#
# COMPACT_ATOMS: atom_id res chain seq x y z
N MET A 1 -23.60 5.90 -11.78
CA MET A 1 -23.16 4.70 -11.05
C MET A 1 -22.37 5.21 -9.86
N GLU A 2 -22.88 5.00 -8.66
CA GLU A 2 -22.28 5.50 -7.43
C GLU A 2 -20.97 4.76 -7.15
N ASN A 3 -19.86 5.42 -7.45
CA ASN A 3 -18.52 4.94 -7.14
C ASN A 3 -18.19 5.26 -5.66
N SER A 4 -19.09 4.90 -4.74
CA SER A 4 -18.94 5.21 -3.31
C SER A 4 -18.06 4.16 -2.64
N GLY A 5 -16.86 4.57 -2.21
CA GLY A 5 -15.81 3.66 -1.75
C GLY A 5 -14.42 4.13 -2.17
N LEU A 6 -13.38 3.41 -1.75
CA LEU A 6 -12.05 3.55 -2.35
C LEU A 6 -12.00 3.07 -3.81
N GLY A 7 -13.10 2.64 -4.44
CA GLY A 7 -13.16 2.07 -5.80
C GLY A 7 -12.79 0.58 -5.86
N SER A 8 -13.39 -0.20 -6.76
CA SER A 8 -13.07 -1.64 -6.90
C SER A 8 -11.65 -1.86 -7.43
N ASP A 9 -11.19 -0.96 -8.28
CA ASP A 9 -9.84 -0.90 -8.85
C ASP A 9 -8.73 -0.75 -7.79
N PHE A 10 -9.03 -0.03 -6.69
CA PHE A 10 -8.10 0.09 -5.56
C PHE A 10 -7.89 -1.24 -4.84
N TRP A 11 -8.97 -2.01 -4.67
CA TRP A 11 -8.92 -3.33 -4.04
C TRP A 11 -8.32 -4.38 -4.97
N GLU A 12 -8.63 -4.34 -6.27
CA GLU A 12 -8.04 -5.24 -7.27
C GLU A 12 -6.51 -5.04 -7.38
N LYS A 13 -6.04 -3.79 -7.40
CA LYS A 13 -4.59 -3.49 -7.37
C LYS A 13 -3.89 -4.01 -6.10
N TYR A 14 -4.65 -4.17 -5.04
CA TYR A 14 -4.19 -4.65 -3.75
C TYR A 14 -4.18 -6.18 -3.68
N ASP A 15 -5.19 -6.83 -4.26
CA ASP A 15 -5.25 -8.30 -4.39
C ASP A 15 -4.10 -8.83 -5.27
N ASP A 16 -3.70 -8.06 -6.30
CA ASP A 16 -2.59 -8.41 -7.22
C ASP A 16 -1.25 -7.72 -6.86
N ILE A 17 -1.10 -7.22 -5.63
CA ILE A 17 0.03 -6.35 -5.24
C ILE A 17 1.38 -7.06 -5.37
N THR A 18 1.44 -8.37 -5.11
CA THR A 18 2.66 -9.18 -5.21
C THR A 18 3.14 -9.31 -6.65
N ASP A 19 2.23 -9.60 -7.57
CA ASP A 19 2.52 -9.78 -8.99
C ASP A 19 2.97 -8.45 -9.63
N TRP A 20 2.27 -7.37 -9.28
CA TRP A 20 2.61 -6.04 -9.76
C TRP A 20 3.97 -5.56 -9.23
N VAL A 21 4.27 -5.79 -7.94
CA VAL A 21 5.54 -5.39 -7.32
C VAL A 21 6.71 -6.23 -7.86
N SER A 22 6.54 -7.55 -8.03
CA SER A 22 7.56 -8.40 -8.64
C SER A 22 7.92 -7.95 -10.05
N LEU A 23 6.91 -7.71 -10.89
CA LEU A 23 7.10 -7.27 -12.26
C LEU A 23 7.81 -5.91 -12.32
N ARG A 24 7.38 -4.97 -11.48
CA ARG A 24 7.89 -3.60 -11.52
C ARG A 24 9.29 -3.46 -10.91
N LEU A 25 9.59 -4.21 -9.85
CA LEU A 25 10.92 -4.26 -9.26
C LEU A 25 11.88 -5.20 -10.02
N LYS A 26 11.36 -5.97 -10.99
CA LYS A 26 12.16 -6.94 -11.77
C LYS A 26 12.92 -7.87 -10.84
N LEU A 27 12.22 -8.45 -9.88
CA LEU A 27 12.83 -9.32 -8.88
C LEU A 27 13.39 -10.58 -9.56
N THR A 28 14.54 -11.05 -9.10
CA THR A 28 15.00 -12.41 -9.42
C THR A 28 14.19 -13.42 -8.61
N PRO A 29 14.14 -14.71 -9.00
CA PRO A 29 13.45 -15.74 -8.21
C PRO A 29 13.89 -15.77 -6.74
N GLU A 30 15.20 -15.60 -6.48
CA GLU A 30 15.74 -15.58 -5.10
C GLU A 30 15.35 -14.31 -4.33
N GLN A 31 15.11 -13.20 -5.02
CA GLN A 31 14.57 -11.99 -4.42
C GLN A 31 13.07 -12.15 -4.14
N GLU A 32 12.31 -12.74 -5.06
CA GLU A 32 10.88 -13.00 -4.90
C GLU A 32 10.60 -13.84 -3.64
N GLU A 33 11.36 -14.92 -3.43
CA GLU A 33 11.24 -15.79 -2.24
C GLU A 33 11.34 -15.02 -0.90
N LYS A 34 12.06 -13.90 -0.89
CA LYS A 34 12.28 -13.09 0.32
C LYS A 34 11.42 -11.84 0.37
N ALA A 35 11.19 -11.21 -0.78
CA ALA A 35 10.50 -9.94 -0.90
C ALA A 35 8.99 -10.11 -0.86
N LEU A 36 8.44 -11.14 -1.53
CA LEU A 36 6.98 -11.32 -1.62
C LEU A 36 6.33 -11.50 -0.25
N PRO A 37 6.84 -12.34 0.67
CA PRO A 37 6.24 -12.47 2.00
C PRO A 37 6.27 -11.16 2.81
N LEU A 38 7.29 -10.31 2.60
CA LEU A 38 7.35 -8.99 3.24
C LEU A 38 6.31 -8.04 2.66
N MET A 39 6.06 -8.11 1.35
CA MET A 39 5.05 -7.29 0.67
C MET A 39 3.63 -7.71 1.04
N GLU A 40 3.36 -9.01 1.13
CA GLU A 40 2.09 -9.57 1.63
C GLU A 40 1.82 -9.09 3.05
N LYS A 41 2.78 -9.27 3.96
CA LYS A 41 2.64 -8.81 5.35
C LYS A 41 2.42 -7.29 5.44
N ASN A 42 3.18 -6.52 4.66
CA ASN A 42 3.00 -5.07 4.57
C ASN A 42 1.57 -4.72 4.12
N PHE A 43 1.03 -5.47 3.16
CA PHE A 43 -0.30 -5.27 2.65
C PHE A 43 -1.37 -5.61 3.69
N GLU A 44 -1.29 -6.78 4.34
CA GLU A 44 -2.18 -7.17 5.43
C GLU A 44 -2.21 -6.12 6.55
N LEU A 45 -1.05 -5.57 6.92
CA LEU A 45 -0.96 -4.51 7.92
C LEU A 45 -1.68 -3.22 7.49
N GLN A 46 -1.54 -2.82 6.21
CA GLN A 46 -2.25 -1.66 5.68
C GLN A 46 -3.76 -1.91 5.62
N LEU A 47 -4.20 -3.11 5.25
CA LEU A 47 -5.61 -3.49 5.29
C LEU A 47 -6.19 -3.42 6.70
N ASN A 48 -5.53 -4.03 7.68
CA ASN A 48 -5.98 -4.00 9.08
C ASN A 48 -6.11 -2.56 9.59
N ILE A 49 -5.14 -1.69 9.25
CA ILE A 49 -5.24 -0.26 9.57
C ILE A 49 -6.48 0.34 8.92
N LEU A 50 -6.71 0.12 7.63
CA LEU A 50 -7.91 0.65 6.94
C LEU A 50 -9.21 0.14 7.58
N GLU A 51 -9.28 -1.13 7.96
CA GLU A 51 -10.43 -1.72 8.65
C GLU A 51 -10.70 -1.09 10.01
N ASP A 52 -9.66 -0.76 10.79
CA ASP A 52 -9.78 -0.06 12.08
C ASP A 52 -10.46 1.31 11.95
N TYR A 53 -10.29 1.98 10.80
CA TYR A 53 -10.97 3.25 10.51
C TYR A 53 -12.35 3.05 9.85
N GLY A 54 -12.74 1.81 9.57
CA GLY A 54 -14.05 1.46 9.01
C GLY A 54 -14.10 1.43 7.48
N PHE A 55 -12.96 1.45 6.80
CA PHE A 55 -12.91 1.19 5.35
C PHE A 55 -13.16 -0.29 5.09
N ALA A 56 -13.93 -0.56 4.04
CA ALA A 56 -14.08 -1.90 3.49
C ALA A 56 -14.45 -1.79 2.00
N ARG A 57 -14.56 -2.92 1.30
CA ARG A 57 -15.05 -2.94 -0.07
C ARG A 57 -16.45 -2.30 -0.14
N GLY A 58 -16.58 -1.22 -0.90
CA GLY A 58 -17.81 -0.44 -1.01
C GLY A 58 -18.19 0.39 0.23
N LYS A 59 -17.30 0.52 1.23
CA LYS A 59 -17.55 1.30 2.44
C LYS A 59 -16.44 2.33 2.65
N MET A 60 -16.84 3.61 2.67
CA MET A 60 -15.94 4.72 2.93
C MET A 60 -16.43 5.53 4.13
N PRO A 61 -15.76 5.41 5.30
CA PRO A 61 -16.11 6.16 6.48
C PRO A 61 -15.78 7.65 6.28
N LYS A 62 -16.60 8.54 6.85
CA LYS A 62 -16.22 9.94 7.00
C LYS A 62 -15.25 10.04 8.17
N LEU A 63 -14.01 10.43 7.88
CA LEU A 63 -12.98 10.64 8.88
C LEU A 63 -12.91 12.11 9.29
N THR A 64 -12.62 12.36 10.57
CA THR A 64 -12.17 13.68 11.01
C THR A 64 -10.78 14.00 10.43
N ARG A 65 -10.37 15.27 10.48
CA ARG A 65 -9.03 15.68 10.04
C ARG A 65 -7.95 14.91 10.82
N GLU A 66 -8.11 14.80 12.13
CA GLU A 66 -7.18 14.11 13.02
C GLU A 66 -7.09 12.62 12.67
N GLN A 67 -8.22 11.97 12.35
CA GLN A 67 -8.23 10.58 11.90
C GLN A 67 -7.56 10.40 10.53
N LYS A 68 -7.72 11.36 9.60
CA LYS A 68 -7.01 11.33 8.31
C LYS A 68 -5.49 11.43 8.52
N GLU A 69 -5.04 12.32 9.39
CA GLU A 69 -3.61 12.49 9.73
C GLU A 69 -3.04 11.25 10.45
N GLU A 70 -3.77 10.66 11.38
CA GLU A 70 -3.34 9.45 12.10
C GLU A 70 -3.25 8.24 11.16
N LEU A 71 -4.27 8.05 10.32
CA LEU A 71 -4.28 7.00 9.29
C LEU A 71 -3.08 7.13 8.35
N ASP A 72 -2.82 8.35 7.87
CA ASP A 72 -1.69 8.65 7.00
C ASP A 72 -0.34 8.30 7.66
N ALA A 73 -0.15 8.70 8.92
CA ALA A 73 1.05 8.40 9.69
C ALA A 73 1.24 6.88 9.89
N LYS A 74 0.17 6.13 10.20
CA LYS A 74 0.22 4.68 10.37
C LYS A 74 0.62 3.98 9.07
N ILE A 75 0.04 4.37 7.94
CA ILE A 75 0.38 3.81 6.63
C ILE A 75 1.83 4.11 6.25
N ILE A 76 2.31 5.34 6.49
CA ILE A 76 3.72 5.71 6.25
C ILE A 76 4.66 4.86 7.12
N ALA A 77 4.33 4.66 8.39
CA ALA A 77 5.14 3.87 9.31
C ALA A 77 5.29 2.41 8.86
N VAL A 78 4.19 1.78 8.40
CA VAL A 78 4.23 0.41 7.86
C VAL A 78 5.16 0.34 6.65
N ARG A 79 5.04 1.28 5.71
CA ARG A 79 5.90 1.32 4.50
C ARG A 79 7.38 1.52 4.83
N ALA A 80 7.68 2.38 5.81
CA ALA A 80 9.04 2.61 6.27
C ALA A 80 9.64 1.35 6.90
N ALA A 81 8.89 0.64 7.74
CA ALA A 81 9.30 -0.62 8.32
C ALA A 81 9.59 -1.68 7.24
N THR A 82 8.70 -1.81 6.25
CA THR A 82 8.90 -2.71 5.10
C THR A 82 10.16 -2.35 4.31
N ARG A 83 10.41 -1.06 4.06
CA ARG A 83 11.62 -0.60 3.34
C ARG A 83 12.90 -1.01 4.07
N VAL A 84 12.96 -0.94 5.40
CA VAL A 84 14.13 -1.35 6.19
C VAL A 84 14.50 -2.81 5.94
N GLU A 85 13.50 -3.70 5.84
CA GLU A 85 13.76 -5.11 5.53
C GLU A 85 14.16 -5.31 4.06
N MET A 86 13.50 -4.59 3.14
CA MET A 86 13.78 -4.67 1.70
C MET A 86 15.19 -4.23 1.31
N VAL A 87 15.85 -3.36 2.10
CA VAL A 87 17.26 -2.93 1.87
C VAL A 87 18.24 -4.11 1.84
N LYS A 88 17.91 -5.22 2.51
CA LYS A 88 18.77 -6.42 2.54
C LYS A 88 18.60 -7.31 1.29
N ILE A 89 17.56 -7.07 0.50
CA ILE A 89 17.12 -7.94 -0.61
C ILE A 89 17.28 -7.21 -1.94
N LEU A 90 16.91 -5.94 -1.99
CA LEU A 90 16.87 -5.12 -3.19
C LEU A 90 18.17 -4.36 -3.41
N ASN A 91 18.53 -4.16 -4.67
CA ASN A 91 19.60 -3.23 -5.04
C ASN A 91 19.11 -1.77 -5.01
N ALA A 92 20.02 -0.82 -5.23
CA ALA A 92 19.72 0.62 -5.15
C ALA A 92 18.65 1.07 -6.16
N GLU A 93 18.68 0.56 -7.39
CA GLU A 93 17.69 0.90 -8.43
C GLU A 93 16.29 0.39 -8.05
N GLN A 94 16.22 -0.85 -7.57
CA GLN A 94 14.99 -1.47 -7.07
C GLN A 94 14.45 -0.74 -5.84
N LEU A 95 15.29 -0.28 -4.92
CA LEU A 95 14.86 0.51 -3.76
C LEU A 95 14.28 1.87 -4.14
N GLU A 96 14.81 2.53 -5.17
CA GLU A 96 14.22 3.76 -5.69
C GLU A 96 12.90 3.50 -6.42
N GLU A 97 12.79 2.38 -7.15
CA GLU A 97 11.51 2.01 -7.76
C GLU A 97 10.45 1.64 -6.71
N LEU A 98 10.83 0.92 -5.64
CA LEU A 98 9.96 0.64 -4.50
C LEU A 98 9.45 1.94 -3.86
N LYS A 99 10.30 2.97 -3.78
CA LYS A 99 9.91 4.28 -3.26
C LYS A 99 8.83 4.94 -4.12
N LYS A 100 8.99 4.90 -5.45
CA LYS A 100 7.99 5.44 -6.39
C LYS A 100 6.67 4.70 -6.29
N ILE A 101 6.72 3.36 -6.24
CA ILE A 101 5.54 2.51 -6.03
C ILE A 101 4.78 2.95 -4.78
N GLN A 102 5.49 3.06 -3.64
CA GLN A 102 4.90 3.46 -2.37
C GLN A 102 4.32 4.88 -2.43
N GLN A 103 4.97 5.80 -3.15
CA GLN A 103 4.52 7.18 -3.29
C GLN A 103 3.28 7.31 -4.18
N GLU A 104 3.25 6.65 -5.34
CA GLU A 104 2.08 6.62 -6.22
C GLU A 104 0.86 6.07 -5.49
N TYR A 105 1.07 4.98 -4.73
CA TYR A 105 0.01 4.41 -3.91
C TYR A 105 -0.50 5.42 -2.87
N HIS A 106 0.42 6.12 -2.21
CA HIS A 106 0.09 7.14 -1.21
C HIS A 106 -0.74 8.29 -1.77
N GLU A 107 -0.29 8.82 -2.90
CA GLU A 107 -0.91 9.97 -3.55
C GLU A 107 -2.30 9.61 -4.07
N GLU A 108 -2.44 8.43 -4.66
CA GLU A 108 -3.73 7.88 -5.08
C GLU A 108 -4.69 7.73 -3.91
N PHE A 109 -4.23 7.14 -2.79
CA PHE A 109 -5.04 6.98 -1.60
C PHE A 109 -5.49 8.32 -1.00
N ARG A 110 -4.56 9.27 -0.84
CA ARG A 110 -4.87 10.62 -0.34
C ARG A 110 -5.85 11.37 -1.24
N ARG A 111 -5.69 11.25 -2.57
CA ARG A 111 -6.62 11.85 -3.52
C ARG A 111 -8.04 11.31 -3.30
N ARG A 112 -8.20 9.99 -3.23
CA ARG A 112 -9.51 9.35 -2.97
C ARG A 112 -10.11 9.79 -1.64
N LEU A 113 -9.31 9.94 -0.58
CA LEU A 113 -9.74 10.46 0.73
C LEU A 113 -10.17 11.94 0.74
N ASN A 114 -9.71 12.74 -0.21
CA ASN A 114 -10.05 14.16 -0.30
C ASN A 114 -11.26 14.41 -1.23
N GLU A 115 -11.52 13.51 -2.16
CA GLU A 115 -12.64 13.57 -3.10
C GLU A 115 -13.98 13.11 -2.47
N ASN A 116 -13.96 12.51 -1.27
CA ASN A 116 -15.12 12.02 -0.50
C ASN A 116 -15.20 12.64 0.90
#